data_AF-A0A929CGN6-F1
#
_entry.id   AF-A0A929CGN6-F1
#
_cell.length_a   1.000
_cell.length_b   1.000
_cell.length_c   1.000
_cell.angle_alpha   90.00
_cell.angle_beta   90.00
_cell.angle_gamma   90.00
#
_symmetry.space_group_name_H-M   'P 1'
#
loop_
_entity.id
_entity.type
_entity.pdbx_description
1 polymer ?
#
loop_
_entity_poly.entity_id
_entity_poly.type
_entity_poly.pdbx_seq_one_letter_code
_entity_poly.pdbx_strand_id
1 'polypeptide(L)'
;MSNRDLTRWNRAGLSRFRYVDGNAVTFLEELRQALIDRFSDPDAKRLQWRDLVPKREGDSDNGWKRLEDERNRLQQEFPRESLNRLLAQYHDDRRDWAWEIGRVLARSSHVLTEYIDAYANEGFLGTATQWDNVRRLVEMLDY
;
A
#
# COMPACT_ATOMS: atom_id res chain seq x y z
N MET A 1 43.43 -0.65 3.66
CA MET A 1 42.91 0.48 2.87
C MET A 1 41.45 0.20 2.57
N SER A 2 40.56 1.05 3.10
CA SER A 2 39.11 0.93 2.94
C SER A 2 38.73 1.33 1.52
N ASN A 3 38.43 0.34 0.68
CA ASN A 3 37.74 0.56 -0.57
C ASN A 3 36.26 0.67 -0.20
N ARG A 4 35.75 1.91 -0.10
CA ARG A 4 34.34 2.18 0.20
C ARG A 4 33.49 1.60 -0.92
N ASP A 5 32.98 0.39 -0.68
CA ASP A 5 31.95 -0.23 -1.50
C ASP A 5 30.63 0.53 -1.31
N LEU A 6 30.31 1.36 -2.31
CA LEU A 6 29.11 2.19 -2.37
C LEU A 6 27.85 1.40 -2.75
N THR A 7 27.92 0.07 -2.93
CA THR A 7 26.75 -0.75 -3.29
C THR A 7 26.05 -1.41 -2.09
N ARG A 8 26.42 -1.02 -0.86
CA ARG A 8 25.78 -1.44 0.39
C ARG A 8 24.42 -0.74 0.60
N TRP A 9 23.43 -1.06 -0.23
CA TRP A 9 22.03 -0.94 0.16
C TRP A 9 21.43 -2.36 0.00
N ASN A 10 21.44 -3.11 1.11
CA ASN A 10 20.63 -4.34 1.32
C ASN A 10 21.15 -5.70 0.76
N ARG A 11 22.43 -6.07 0.96
CA ARG A 11 23.04 -7.25 0.29
C ARG A 11 23.60 -8.40 1.15
N ALA A 12 23.29 -8.54 2.43
CA ALA A 12 23.80 -9.67 3.22
C ALA A 12 22.69 -10.66 3.62
N GLY A 13 22.37 -11.62 2.75
CA GLY A 13 21.69 -12.87 3.13
C GLY A 13 20.18 -12.98 2.86
N LEU A 14 19.58 -12.11 2.05
CA LEU A 14 18.17 -12.22 1.69
C LEU A 14 17.98 -13.16 0.48
N SER A 15 17.04 -14.08 0.58
CA SER A 15 16.63 -15.00 -0.51
C SER A 15 15.66 -14.39 -1.51
N ARG A 16 15.15 -13.18 -1.24
CA ARG A 16 14.22 -12.42 -2.11
C ARG A 16 14.28 -10.92 -1.82
N PHE A 17 14.13 -10.10 -2.86
CA PHE A 17 13.89 -8.66 -2.78
C PHE A 17 12.39 -8.36 -2.62
N ARG A 18 12.08 -7.48 -1.68
CA ARG A 18 10.76 -6.84 -1.52
C ARG A 18 10.98 -5.34 -1.30
N TYR A 19 10.69 -4.52 -2.29
CA TYR A 19 10.98 -3.09 -2.29
C TYR A 19 9.96 -2.28 -1.51
N VAL A 20 8.69 -2.69 -1.54
CA VAL A 20 7.61 -2.03 -0.82
C VAL A 20 6.77 -3.09 -0.12
N ASP A 21 6.59 -2.93 1.19
CA ASP A 21 5.65 -3.76 1.93
C ASP A 21 4.25 -3.13 1.88
N GLY A 22 3.28 -3.86 1.34
CA GLY A 22 1.90 -3.44 1.31
C GLY A 22 1.11 -4.16 0.23
N ASN A 23 -0.17 -4.38 0.49
CA ASN A 23 -1.11 -4.92 -0.49
C ASN A 23 -2.07 -3.82 -0.94
N ALA A 24 -2.85 -4.09 -1.99
CA ALA A 24 -3.79 -3.10 -2.52
C ALA A 24 -4.79 -2.58 -1.47
N VAL A 25 -5.11 -3.38 -0.45
CA VAL A 25 -6.04 -2.99 0.62
C VAL A 25 -5.39 -1.97 1.57
N THR A 26 -4.15 -2.23 1.99
CA THR A 26 -3.41 -1.31 2.88
C THR A 26 -3.12 0.01 2.17
N PHE A 27 -2.68 -0.03 0.91
CA PHE A 27 -2.47 1.18 0.12
C PHE A 27 -3.76 1.98 -0.10
N LEU A 28 -4.89 1.31 -0.30
CA LEU A 28 -6.17 2.01 -0.42
C LEU A 28 -6.54 2.75 0.86
N GLU A 29 -6.32 2.12 2.02
CA GLU A 29 -6.60 2.76 3.30
C GLU A 29 -5.69 3.95 3.58
N GLU A 30 -4.38 3.80 3.32
CA GLU A 30 -3.42 4.91 3.45
C GLU A 30 -3.80 6.07 2.53
N LEU A 31 -4.13 5.75 1.27
CA LEU A 31 -4.59 6.75 0.30
C LEU A 31 -5.87 7.44 0.78
N ARG A 32 -6.85 6.68 1.29
CA ARG A 32 -8.12 7.21 1.80
C ARG A 32 -7.88 8.19 2.95
N GLN A 33 -7.06 7.82 3.93
CA GLN A 33 -6.72 8.69 5.06
C GLN A 33 -5.97 9.94 4.60
N ALA A 34 -4.96 9.78 3.73
CA ALA A 34 -4.19 10.90 3.19
C ALA A 34 -5.05 11.88 2.40
N LEU A 35 -6.01 11.39 1.60
CA LEU A 35 -6.94 12.24 0.85
C LEU A 35 -7.89 13.00 1.78
N ILE A 36 -8.43 12.35 2.81
CA ILE A 36 -9.26 13.01 3.81
C ILE A 36 -8.45 14.10 4.52
N ASP A 37 -7.26 13.78 5.00
CA ASP A 37 -6.41 14.72 5.74
C ASP A 37 -6.02 15.92 4.86
N ARG A 38 -5.64 15.66 3.61
CA ARG A 38 -5.20 16.69 2.65
C ARG A 38 -6.34 17.62 2.20
N PHE A 39 -7.55 17.09 2.07
CA PHE A 39 -8.72 17.83 1.56
C PHE A 39 -9.78 18.08 2.64
N SER A 40 -9.34 18.19 3.89
CA SER A 40 -10.14 18.64 5.02
C SER A 40 -9.72 20.03 5.46
N ASP A 41 -10.68 20.81 5.95
CA ASP A 41 -10.46 22.10 6.61
C ASP A 41 -10.93 21.98 8.07
N PRO A 42 -10.01 21.85 9.04
CA PRO A 42 -10.36 21.70 10.45
C PRO A 42 -11.04 22.91 11.06
N ASP A 43 -10.65 24.11 10.66
CA ASP A 43 -11.19 25.36 11.22
C ASP A 43 -12.63 25.58 10.74
N ALA A 44 -12.87 25.33 9.45
CA ALA A 44 -14.21 25.39 8.86
C ALA A 44 -15.05 24.12 9.05
N LYS A 45 -14.47 23.06 9.66
CA LYS A 45 -15.06 21.71 9.79
C LYS A 45 -15.64 21.17 8.48
N ARG A 46 -14.93 21.40 7.37
CA ARG A 46 -15.38 21.06 6.02
C ARG A 46 -14.59 19.88 5.47
N LEU A 47 -15.32 18.90 4.94
CA LEU A 47 -14.76 17.75 4.22
C LEU A 47 -15.17 17.82 2.76
N GLN A 48 -14.20 17.90 1.86
CA GLN A 48 -14.50 17.85 0.42
C GLN A 48 -14.90 16.44 0.01
N TRP A 49 -14.21 15.41 0.51
CA TRP A 49 -14.39 14.01 0.11
C TRP A 49 -15.11 13.23 1.22
N ARG A 50 -16.29 13.71 1.63
CA ARG A 50 -17.07 13.16 2.75
C ARG A 50 -17.44 11.67 2.59
N ASP A 51 -17.57 11.22 1.35
CA ASP A 51 -18.01 9.87 1.00
C ASP A 51 -16.86 8.83 1.13
N LEU A 52 -15.61 9.29 1.25
CA LEU A 52 -14.48 8.45 1.66
C LEU A 52 -14.56 8.01 3.14
N VAL A 53 -15.40 8.67 3.95
CA VAL A 53 -15.65 8.25 5.32
C VAL A 53 -16.72 7.15 5.30
N PRO A 54 -16.42 5.92 5.75
CA PRO A 54 -17.40 4.85 5.88
C PRO A 54 -18.69 5.33 6.53
N LYS A 55 -19.84 5.07 5.90
CA LYS A 55 -21.15 5.31 6.50
C LYS A 55 -21.67 3.99 7.08
N ARG A 56 -21.87 3.94 8.40
CA ARG A 56 -22.45 2.82 9.12
C ARG A 56 -23.84 3.18 9.63
N GLU A 57 -24.60 2.16 10.01
CA GLU A 57 -25.90 2.35 10.64
C GLU A 57 -25.73 3.13 11.96
N GLY A 58 -26.56 4.16 12.15
CA GLY A 58 -26.48 5.05 13.31
C GLY A 58 -25.44 6.18 13.21
N ASP A 59 -24.65 6.26 12.13
CA ASP A 59 -23.72 7.37 11.95
C ASP A 59 -24.46 8.70 11.66
N SER A 60 -23.85 9.78 12.14
CA SER A 60 -24.29 11.15 11.86
C SER A 60 -24.32 11.47 10.36
N ASP A 61 -25.30 12.25 9.91
CA ASP A 61 -25.33 12.77 8.54
C ASP A 61 -24.25 13.85 8.31
N ASN A 62 -23.83 14.55 9.36
CA ASN A 62 -22.67 15.43 9.33
C ASN A 62 -21.38 14.60 9.15
N GLY A 63 -20.72 14.77 8.01
CA GLY A 63 -19.50 14.06 7.64
C GLY A 63 -18.30 14.35 8.55
N TRP A 64 -18.21 15.54 9.15
CA TRP A 64 -17.13 15.88 10.09
C TRP A 64 -17.23 15.05 11.37
N LYS A 65 -18.42 15.01 11.95
CA LYS A 65 -18.70 14.19 13.13
C LYS A 65 -18.46 12.71 12.86
N ARG A 66 -18.88 12.23 11.68
CA ARG A 66 -18.63 10.84 11.25
C ARG A 66 -17.14 10.53 11.15
N LEU A 67 -16.32 11.46 10.67
CA LEU A 67 -14.87 11.29 10.61
C LEU A 67 -14.24 11.23 12.01
N GLU A 68 -14.67 12.09 12.92
CA GLU A 68 -14.21 12.07 14.32
C GLU A 68 -14.55 10.73 14.99
N ASP A 69 -15.79 10.28 14.84
CA ASP A 69 -16.24 8.98 15.35
C ASP A 69 -15.40 7.84 14.75
N GLU A 70 -15.12 7.87 13.44
CA GLU A 70 -14.30 6.87 12.79
C GLU A 70 -12.85 6.87 13.28
N ARG A 71 -12.23 8.04 13.44
CA ARG A 71 -10.87 8.14 14.00
C ARG A 71 -10.78 7.58 15.41
N ASN A 72 -11.79 7.86 16.24
CA ASN A 72 -11.86 7.31 17.60
C ASN A 72 -11.98 5.77 17.58
N ARG A 73 -12.77 5.20 16.66
CA ARG A 73 -12.88 3.74 16.48
C ARG A 73 -11.54 3.13 16.06
N LEU A 74 -10.87 3.72 15.08
CA LEU A 74 -9.57 3.24 14.57
C LEU A 74 -8.48 3.25 15.66
N GLN A 75 -8.49 4.23 16.57
CA GLN A 75 -7.54 4.28 17.68
C GLN A 75 -7.76 3.16 18.71
N GLN A 76 -8.98 2.62 18.81
CA GLN A 76 -9.34 1.57 19.76
C GLN A 76 -9.29 0.16 19.13
N GLU A 77 -9.08 0.06 17.82
CA GLU A 77 -9.15 -1.18 17.06
C GLU A 77 -7.90 -2.06 17.27
N PHE A 78 -8.09 -3.36 17.51
CA PHE A 78 -6.98 -4.31 17.62
C PHE A 78 -6.47 -4.74 16.22
N PRO A 79 -5.19 -5.16 16.08
CA PRO A 79 -4.61 -5.47 14.77
C PRO A 79 -5.38 -6.51 13.93
N ARG A 80 -5.96 -7.54 14.56
CA ARG A 80 -6.76 -8.56 13.84
C ARG A 80 -8.10 -8.04 13.36
N GLU A 81 -8.74 -7.18 14.14
CA GLU A 81 -10.02 -6.56 13.79
C GLU A 81 -9.83 -5.62 12.60
N SER A 82 -8.74 -4.85 12.62
CA SER A 82 -8.32 -3.96 11.53
C SER A 82 -8.20 -4.70 10.19
N LEU A 83 -7.54 -5.86 10.15
CA LEU A 83 -7.42 -6.64 8.90
C LEU A 83 -8.77 -7.07 8.32
N ASN A 84 -9.68 -7.56 9.16
CA ASN A 84 -11.01 -7.98 8.73
C ASN A 84 -11.85 -6.80 8.24
N ARG A 85 -11.80 -5.67 8.95
CA ARG A 85 -12.49 -4.43 8.55
C ARG A 85 -11.97 -3.92 7.22
N LEU A 86 -10.65 -3.85 7.05
CA LEU A 86 -10.01 -3.39 5.83
C LEU A 86 -10.41 -4.24 4.62
N LEU A 87 -10.43 -5.56 4.79
CA LEU A 87 -10.87 -6.49 3.75
C LEU A 87 -12.35 -6.29 3.43
N ALA A 88 -13.21 -6.19 4.44
CA ALA A 88 -14.63 -5.94 4.24
C ALA A 88 -14.88 -4.61 3.51
N GLN A 89 -14.20 -3.54 3.93
CA GLN A 89 -14.30 -2.23 3.31
C GLN A 89 -13.80 -2.23 1.86
N TYR A 90 -12.74 -2.98 1.56
CA TYR A 90 -12.20 -3.09 0.22
C TYR A 90 -13.17 -3.78 -0.75
N HIS A 91 -13.92 -4.78 -0.29
CA HIS A 91 -14.90 -5.52 -1.10
C HIS A 91 -16.29 -4.88 -1.12
N ASP A 92 -16.55 -3.88 -0.27
CA ASP A 92 -17.81 -3.16 -0.19
C ASP A 92 -18.14 -2.43 -1.52
N ASP A 93 -19.40 -2.48 -1.94
CA ASP A 93 -19.87 -1.81 -3.15
C ASP A 93 -20.22 -0.35 -2.84
N ARG A 94 -19.18 0.48 -2.80
CA ARG A 94 -19.33 1.92 -2.61
C ARG A 94 -19.44 2.56 -3.98
N ARG A 95 -20.66 2.97 -4.34
CA ARG A 95 -20.97 3.72 -5.58
C ARG A 95 -20.41 5.16 -5.57
N ASP A 96 -19.24 5.36 -4.97
CA ASP A 96 -18.53 6.62 -4.89
C ASP A 96 -17.34 6.60 -5.84
N TRP A 97 -17.26 7.62 -6.70
CA TRP A 97 -16.21 7.70 -7.71
C TRP A 97 -14.82 7.90 -7.11
N ALA A 98 -14.68 8.66 -6.01
CA ALA A 98 -13.39 8.87 -5.38
C ALA A 98 -12.85 7.57 -4.77
N TRP A 99 -13.75 6.76 -4.20
CA TRP A 99 -13.42 5.43 -3.71
C TRP A 99 -12.97 4.49 -4.83
N GLU A 100 -13.72 4.39 -5.92
CA GLU A 100 -13.36 3.50 -7.03
C GLU A 100 -12.06 3.93 -7.74
N ILE A 101 -11.86 5.24 -7.92
CA ILE A 101 -10.60 5.79 -8.46
C ILE A 101 -9.43 5.44 -7.53
N GLY A 102 -9.59 5.67 -6.22
CA GLY A 102 -8.59 5.31 -5.23
C GLY A 102 -8.27 3.82 -5.23
N ARG A 103 -9.30 2.97 -5.33
CA ARG A 103 -9.17 1.50 -5.39
C ARG A 103 -8.40 1.05 -6.64
N VAL A 104 -8.70 1.62 -7.81
CA VAL A 104 -7.96 1.32 -9.04
C VAL A 104 -6.50 1.76 -8.92
N LEU A 105 -6.25 2.97 -8.39
CA LEU A 105 -4.90 3.45 -8.15
C LEU A 105 -4.12 2.50 -7.22
N ALA A 106 -4.70 2.16 -6.06
CA ALA A 106 -4.07 1.26 -5.09
C ALA A 106 -3.76 -0.12 -5.69
N ARG A 107 -4.67 -0.69 -6.49
CA ARG A 107 -4.43 -1.94 -7.23
C ARG A 107 -3.30 -1.81 -8.23
N SER A 108 -3.30 -0.72 -9.02
CA SER A 108 -2.27 -0.51 -10.04
C SER A 108 -0.89 -0.32 -9.42
N SER A 109 -0.80 0.43 -8.31
CA SER A 109 0.43 0.59 -7.54
C SER A 109 0.92 -0.74 -6.98
N HIS A 110 0.02 -1.55 -6.41
CA HIS A 110 0.40 -2.88 -5.90
C HIS A 110 0.94 -3.80 -7.00
N VAL A 111 0.28 -3.86 -8.15
CA VAL A 111 0.77 -4.65 -9.31
C VAL A 111 2.12 -4.13 -9.79
N LEU A 112 2.30 -2.82 -9.86
CA LEU A 112 3.56 -2.20 -10.26
C LEU A 112 4.69 -2.53 -9.28
N THR A 113 4.44 -2.47 -7.97
CA THR A 113 5.46 -2.82 -6.96
C THR A 113 5.83 -4.30 -7.02
N GLU A 114 4.86 -5.19 -7.20
CA GLU A 114 5.13 -6.62 -7.36
C GLU A 114 5.94 -6.90 -8.64
N TYR A 115 5.67 -6.15 -9.72
CA TYR A 115 6.46 -6.26 -10.94
C TYR A 115 7.91 -5.78 -10.74
N ILE A 116 8.11 -4.66 -10.03
CA ILE A 116 9.45 -4.16 -9.69
C ILE A 116 10.19 -5.19 -8.83
N ASP A 117 9.53 -5.79 -7.85
CA ASP A 117 10.09 -6.85 -7.02
C ASP A 117 10.50 -8.05 -7.87
N ALA A 118 9.62 -8.55 -8.74
CA ALA A 118 9.91 -9.66 -9.63
C ALA A 118 11.11 -9.35 -10.55
N TYR A 119 11.10 -8.18 -11.18
CA TYR A 119 12.18 -7.74 -12.07
C TYR A 119 13.53 -7.64 -11.33
N ALA A 120 13.53 -7.10 -10.12
CA ALA A 120 14.74 -7.00 -9.31
C ALA A 120 15.25 -8.38 -8.88
N ASN A 121 14.36 -9.31 -8.52
CA ASN A 121 14.74 -10.68 -8.15
C ASN A 121 15.39 -11.43 -9.32
N GLU A 122 14.97 -11.17 -10.56
CA GLU A 122 15.58 -11.78 -11.75
C GLU A 122 16.98 -11.22 -12.08
N GLY A 123 17.38 -10.08 -11.51
CA GLY A 123 18.68 -9.46 -11.74
C GLY A 123 19.85 -10.06 -10.94
N PHE A 124 19.60 -11.05 -10.07
CA PHE A 124 20.61 -11.60 -9.16
C PHE A 124 20.63 -13.13 -9.15
N LEU A 125 21.82 -13.73 -9.25
CA LEU A 125 21.98 -15.18 -9.34
C LEU A 125 21.31 -15.94 -8.18
N GLY A 126 21.35 -15.38 -6.96
CA GLY A 126 20.78 -16.00 -5.77
C GLY A 126 19.25 -15.90 -5.64
N THR A 127 18.60 -15.08 -6.47
CA THR A 127 17.14 -14.83 -6.40
C THR A 127 16.43 -15.04 -7.73
N ALA A 128 17.16 -15.14 -8.84
CA ALA A 128 16.61 -15.35 -10.16
C ALA A 128 15.99 -16.74 -10.28
N THR A 129 14.79 -16.81 -10.85
CA THR A 129 14.04 -18.04 -11.01
C THR A 129 13.92 -18.46 -12.46
N GLN A 130 14.02 -17.51 -13.41
CA GLN A 130 13.94 -17.83 -14.83
C GLN A 130 15.29 -18.31 -15.36
N TRP A 131 15.27 -19.47 -16.02
CA TRP A 131 16.47 -20.13 -16.52
C TRP A 131 17.30 -19.25 -17.47
N ASP A 132 16.65 -18.48 -18.34
CA ASP A 132 17.35 -17.59 -19.28
C ASP A 132 18.12 -16.47 -18.56
N ASN A 133 17.58 -15.92 -17.47
CA ASN A 133 18.26 -14.90 -16.68
C ASN A 133 19.41 -15.50 -15.89
N VAL A 134 19.20 -16.67 -15.27
CA VAL A 134 20.27 -17.40 -14.57
C VAL A 134 21.43 -17.70 -15.51
N ARG A 135 21.14 -18.22 -16.71
CA ARG A 135 22.15 -18.53 -17.72
C ARG A 135 22.97 -17.29 -18.09
N ARG A 136 22.31 -16.17 -18.41
CA ARG A 136 22.99 -14.91 -18.74
C ARG A 136 23.86 -14.40 -17.59
N LEU A 137 23.38 -14.51 -16.35
CA LEU A 137 24.12 -14.10 -15.16
C LEU A 137 25.35 -14.99 -14.90
N VAL A 138 25.28 -16.30 -15.17
CA VAL A 138 26.43 -17.22 -15.10
C VAL A 138 27.43 -16.93 -16.23
N GLU A 139 26.95 -16.71 -17.45
CA GLU A 139 27.80 -16.36 -18.60
C GLU A 139 28.63 -15.09 -18.32
N MET A 140 28.08 -14.10 -17.62
CA MET A 140 28.82 -12.90 -17.19
C MET A 140 29.94 -13.16 -16.18
N LEU A 141 29.94 -14.31 -15.50
CA LEU A 141 30.96 -14.69 -14.51
C LEU A 141 32.13 -15.46 -15.13
N ASP A 142 32.19 -15.60 -16.47
CA ASP A 142 33.20 -16.37 -17.20
C ASP A 142 33.37 -17.80 -16.66
N TYR A 143 32.25 -18.47 -16.39
CA TYR A 143 32.20 -19.90 -16.03
C TYR A 143 31.83 -20.78 -17.22
#